data_AF-F9MPT7-F1
#
_entry.id   AF-F9MPT7-F1
#
_cell.length_a   1.000
_cell.length_b   1.000
_cell.length_c   1.000
_cell.angle_alpha   90.00
_cell.angle_beta   90.00
_cell.angle_gamma   90.00
#
_symmetry.space_group_name_H-M   'P 1'
#
loop_
_entity.id
_entity.type
_entity.pdbx_description
1 polymer ?
#
loop_
_entity_poly.entity_id
_entity_poly.type
_entity_poly.pdbx_seq_one_letter_code
_entity_poly.pdbx_strand_id
1 'polypeptide(L)' 'MIRGSKQLTDFEANYEALESLVKTLESKDLTLMESLEVYEKAMKMGAACSQALEHARQRVQALAEVQGISAQESSDDDM' A
#
# COMPACT_ATOMS: atom_id res chain seq x y z
N MET A 1 16.94 -3.19 13.87
CA MET A 1 16.30 -2.10 13.11
C MET A 1 16.34 -2.39 11.59
N ILE A 2 15.64 -3.40 11.03
CA ILE A 2 15.69 -3.68 9.57
C ILE A 2 14.40 -4.41 9.07
N ARG A 3 13.20 -4.00 9.49
CA ARG A 3 11.95 -4.60 8.93
C ARG A 3 11.11 -3.58 8.16
N GLY A 4 11.00 -2.37 8.70
CA GLY A 4 10.31 -1.26 8.07
C GLY A 4 10.93 -0.77 6.75
N SER A 5 12.25 -0.67 6.68
CA SER A 5 12.96 -0.19 5.48
C SER A 5 12.80 -1.13 4.30
N LYS A 6 12.76 -2.45 4.56
CA LYS A 6 12.58 -3.48 3.53
C LYS A 6 11.16 -3.44 2.94
N GLN A 7 10.15 -3.20 3.79
CA GLN A 7 8.76 -3.05 3.34
C GLN A 7 8.60 -1.84 2.41
N LEU A 8 9.31 -0.74 2.66
CA LEU A 8 9.30 0.43 1.77
C LEU A 8 10.05 0.18 0.46
N THR A 9 11.19 -0.52 0.48
CA THR A 9 11.93 -0.83 -0.76
C THR A 9 11.18 -1.82 -1.66
N ASP A 10 10.40 -2.71 -1.05
CA ASP A 10 9.61 -3.70 -1.79
C ASP A 10 8.27 -3.11 -2.29
N PHE A 11 7.90 -1.88 -1.90
CA PHE A 11 6.63 -1.25 -2.29
C PHE A 11 6.49 -1.12 -3.80
N GLU A 12 7.47 -0.50 -4.47
CA GLU A 12 7.41 -0.25 -5.92
C GLU A 12 7.29 -1.56 -6.70
N ALA A 13 8.04 -2.58 -6.31
CA ALA A 13 7.99 -3.90 -6.93
C ALA A 13 6.63 -4.61 -6.70
N ASN A 14 6.09 -4.53 -5.49
CA ASN A 14 4.77 -5.10 -5.18
C ASN A 14 3.65 -4.36 -5.90
N TYR A 15 3.78 -3.05 -6.06
CA TYR A 15 2.82 -2.21 -6.76
C TYR A 15 2.80 -2.52 -8.27
N GLU A 16 3.97 -2.61 -8.90
CA GLU A 16 4.10 -3.01 -10.31
C GLU A 16 3.53 -4.42 -10.55
N ALA A 17 3.82 -5.36 -9.65
CA ALA A 17 3.25 -6.70 -9.71
C ALA A 17 1.72 -6.69 -9.57
N LEU A 18 1.17 -5.86 -8.67
CA LEU A 18 -0.27 -5.70 -8.50
C LEU A 18 -0.92 -5.14 -9.78
N GLU A 19 -0.34 -4.11 -10.40
CA GLU A 19 -0.84 -3.57 -11.66
C GLU A 19 -0.87 -4.63 -12.78
N SER A 20 0.16 -5.47 -12.87
CA SER A 20 0.18 -6.57 -13.82
C SER A 20 -0.92 -7.60 -13.56
N LEU A 21 -1.22 -7.90 -12.28
CA LEU A 21 -2.30 -8.83 -11.91
C LEU A 21 -3.67 -8.23 -12.22
N VAL A 22 -3.87 -6.93 -12.01
CA VAL A 22 -5.11 -6.22 -12.38
C VAL A 22 -5.30 -6.25 -13.90
N LYS A 23 -4.27 -5.92 -14.69
CA LYS A 23 -4.32 -6.03 -16.16
C LYS A 23 -4.63 -7.46 -16.62
N THR A 24 -4.14 -8.46 -15.89
CA THR A 24 -4.48 -9.86 -16.16
C THR A 24 -5.97 -10.09 -15.91
N LEU A 25 -6.52 -9.69 -14.76
CA LEU A 25 -7.96 -9.82 -14.45
C LEU A 25 -8.89 -9.12 -15.45
N GLU A 26 -8.42 -8.06 -16.11
CA GLU A 26 -9.18 -7.37 -17.17
C GLU A 26 -9.23 -8.15 -18.49
N SER A 27 -8.40 -9.18 -18.66
CA SER A 27 -8.41 -10.05 -19.83
C SER A 27 -9.68 -10.91 -19.89
N LYS A 28 -10.24 -11.04 -21.09
CA LYS A 28 -11.47 -11.83 -21.32
C LYS A 28 -11.23 -13.34 -21.43
N ASP A 29 -9.97 -13.77 -21.44
CA ASP A 29 -9.57 -15.14 -21.72
C ASP A 29 -9.32 -15.99 -20.45
N LEU A 30 -9.54 -15.43 -19.26
CA LEU A 30 -9.37 -16.16 -18.00
C LEU A 30 -10.57 -17.03 -17.68
N THR A 31 -10.28 -18.28 -17.31
CA THR A 31 -11.28 -19.13 -16.68
C THR A 31 -11.61 -18.64 -15.27
N LEU A 32 -12.76 -19.03 -14.73
CA LEU A 32 -13.18 -18.66 -13.37
C LEU A 32 -12.12 -19.03 -12.31
N MET A 33 -11.50 -20.19 -12.45
CA MET A 33 -10.48 -20.67 -11.53
C MET A 33 -9.21 -19.82 -11.59
N GLU A 34 -8.74 -19.49 -12.79
CA GLU A 34 -7.58 -18.60 -12.96
C GLU A 34 -7.87 -17.18 -12.45
N SER A 35 -9.07 -16.65 -12.69
CA SER A 35 -9.50 -15.36 -12.15
C SER A 35 -9.48 -15.34 -10.62
N LEU A 36 -9.90 -16.44 -9.97
CA LEU A 36 -9.82 -16.57 -8.51
C LEU A 36 -8.36 -16.59 -8.03
N GLU A 37 -7.47 -17.32 -8.70
CA GLU A 37 -6.05 -17.35 -8.34
C GLU A 37 -5.36 -15.99 -8.49
N VAL A 38 -5.65 -15.28 -9.59
CA VAL A 38 -5.08 -13.95 -9.84
C VAL A 38 -5.62 -12.96 -8.79
N TYR A 39 -6.90 -13.04 -8.46
CA TYR A 39 -7.51 -12.21 -7.41
C TYR A 39 -6.86 -12.44 -6.04
N GLU A 40 -6.64 -13.69 -5.62
CA GLU A 40 -5.97 -13.99 -4.35
C GLU A 40 -4.54 -13.45 -4.30
N LYS A 41 -3.81 -13.55 -5.42
CA LYS A 41 -2.46 -12.97 -5.55
C LYS A 41 -2.51 -11.44 -5.45
N ALA A 42 -3.45 -10.81 -6.15
CA ALA A 42 -3.64 -9.35 -6.12
C ALA A 42 -3.96 -8.86 -4.69
N MET A 43 -4.83 -9.56 -3.97
CA MET A 43 -5.16 -9.23 -2.58
C MET A 43 -3.94 -9.29 -1.65
N LYS A 44 -3.06 -10.29 -1.83
CA LYS A 44 -1.81 -10.41 -1.05
C LYS A 44 -0.85 -9.26 -1.34
N MET A 45 -0.68 -8.90 -2.61
CA MET A 45 0.18 -7.76 -3.01
C MET A 45 -0.39 -6.43 -2.52
N GLY A 46 -1.70 -6.24 -2.63
CA GLY A 46 -2.39 -5.05 -2.11
C GLY A 46 -2.23 -4.89 -0.60
N ALA A 47 -2.35 -5.98 0.16
CA ALA A 47 -2.11 -5.96 1.60
C ALA A 47 -0.66 -5.57 1.95
N ALA A 48 0.33 -6.06 1.19
CA ALA A 48 1.72 -5.69 1.37
C ALA A 48 1.96 -4.19 1.08
N CYS A 49 1.35 -3.66 0.02
CA CYS A 49 1.41 -2.24 -0.33
C CYS A 49 0.82 -1.37 0.78
N SER A 50 -0.37 -1.71 1.28
CA SER A 50 -1.02 -0.99 2.39
C SER A 50 -0.16 -0.99 3.66
N GLN A 51 0.49 -2.12 3.97
CA GLN A 51 1.37 -2.22 5.14
C GLN A 51 2.63 -1.35 4.98
N ALA A 52 3.20 -1.27 3.78
CA ALA A 52 4.34 -0.40 3.50
C ALA A 52 3.96 1.09 3.64
N LEU A 53 2.79 1.49 3.13
CA LEU A 53 2.27 2.85 3.26
C LEU A 53 2.00 3.23 4.72
N GLU A 54 1.39 2.34 5.51
CA GLU A 54 1.16 2.59 6.93
C GLU A 54 2.49 2.76 7.69
N HIS A 55 3.49 1.93 7.39
CA HIS A 55 4.81 2.09 7.99
C HIS A 55 5.47 3.43 7.57
N ALA A 56 5.30 3.87 6.33
CA ALA A 56 5.78 5.17 5.88
C ALA A 56 5.08 6.31 6.65
N ARG A 57 3.75 6.23 6.82
CA ARG A 57 2.93 7.19 7.58
C ARG A 57 3.40 7.30 9.04
N GLN A 58 3.58 6.17 9.71
CA GLN A 58 4.09 6.12 11.09
C GLN A 58 5.48 6.74 11.20
N ARG A 59 6.35 6.50 10.23
CA ARG A 59 7.70 7.10 10.21
C ARG A 59 7.64 8.61 10.04
N VAL A 60 6.77 9.12 9.17
CA VAL A 60 6.58 10.57 8.99
C VAL A 60 6.02 11.20 10.27
N GLN A 61 5.02 10.57 10.89
CA GLN A 61 4.44 11.06 12.15
C GLN A 61 5.47 11.13 13.28
N ALA A 62 6.25 10.07 13.48
CA ALA A 62 7.31 10.06 14.48
C ALA A 62 8.38 11.15 14.22
N LEU A 63 8.71 11.42 12.95
CA LEU A 63 9.64 12.50 12.60
C LEU A 63 9.04 13.89 12.85
N ALA A 64 7.74 14.08 12.61
CA ALA A 64 7.04 15.33 12.87
C ALA A 64 6.96 15.63 14.38
N GLU A 65 6.67 14.62 15.20
CA GLU A 65 6.67 14.71 16.66
C GLU A 65 8.06 15.10 17.21
N VAL A 66 9.13 14.49 16.69
CA VAL A 66 10.52 14.84 17.06
C VAL A 66 10.88 16.28 16.67
N GLN A 67 10.34 16.79 15.57
CA GLN A 67 10.57 18.17 15.13
C GLN A 67 9.65 19.20 15.80
N GLY A 68 8.76 18.78 16.71
CA GLY A 68 7.78 19.66 17.36
C GLY A 68 6.74 20.23 16.39
N ILE A 69 6.62 19.65 15.19
CA ILE A 69 5.60 20.02 14.21
C ILE A 69 4.36 19.20 14.56
N SER A 70 3.53 19.73 15.45
CA SER A 70 2.16 19.25 15.59
C SER A 70 1.47 19.53 14.27
N ALA A 71 1.09 18.48 13.53
CA ALA A 71 0.13 18.61 12.44
C ALA A 71 -1.17 19.15 13.07
N GLN A 72 -1.32 20.47 13.09
CA GLN A 72 -2.59 21.10 13.38
C GLN A 72 -3.53 20.68 12.26
N GLU A 73 -4.39 19.72 12.55
CA GLU A 73 -5.64 19.56 11.83
C GLU A 73 -6.36 20.90 11.92
N SER A 74 -6.40 21.63 10.80
CA SER A 74 -7.32 22.75 10.63
C SER A 74 -8.73 22.17 10.69
N SER A 75 -9.36 22.35 11.84
CA SER A 75 -10.80 22.23 12.03
C SER A 75 -11.51 23.30 11.21
N ASP A 76 -11.71 23.05 9.92
CA ASP A 76 -12.66 23.80 9.08
C ASP A 76 -13.94 22.96 8.91
N ASP A 77 -14.63 22.71 10.03
CA ASP A 77 -16.05 22.34 10.06
C ASP A 77 -16.75 23.40 10.94
N ASP A 78 -16.85 24.62 10.40
CA ASP A 78 -17.77 25.65 10.90
C ASP A 78 -19.08 25.56 10.08
N MET A 79 -20.19 25.62 10.81
CA MET A 79 -21.60 25.45 10.41
C MET A 79 -22.07 26.33 9.24
#